data_AF-N4UTE0-F1
#
_entry.id   AF-N4UTE0-F1
#
_cell.length_a   1.000
_cell.length_b   1.000
_cell.length_c   1.000
_cell.angle_alpha   90.00
_cell.angle_beta   90.00
_cell.angle_gamma   90.00
#
_symmetry.space_group_name_H-M   'P 1'
#
loop_
_entity.id
_entity.type
_entity.pdbx_description
1 polymer ?
#
loop_
_entity_poly.entity_id
_entity_poly.type
_entity_poly.pdbx_seq_one_letter_code
_entity_poly.pdbx_strand_id
1 'polypeptide(L)'
;MTLAFNDLERPSTCEWSSLPVQLQLQIFGYVAEKQKYRAADLGRCACVSSEWQDYFEKFTFGRLLIDNSQLGRFSKVTKGEKAMRLLYIRYLCLRIKLHNYDYPECDKTKSHATIDW
;
A
#
# COMPACT_ATOMS: atom_id res chain seq x y z
N MET A 1 6.19 21.21 49.26
CA MET A 1 4.73 21.21 49.03
C MET A 1 4.52 20.42 47.74
N THR A 2 4.22 19.14 47.88
CA THR A 2 4.35 18.12 46.84
C THR A 2 2.96 17.81 46.32
N LEU A 3 2.65 18.15 45.06
CA LEU A 3 1.39 17.75 44.43
C LEU A 3 1.57 16.32 43.91
N ALA A 4 1.05 15.36 44.66
CA ALA A 4 0.95 13.97 44.23
C ALA A 4 -0.10 13.86 43.12
N PHE A 5 0.35 13.65 41.88
CA PHE A 5 -0.48 13.19 40.77
C PHE A 5 -0.75 11.69 40.95
N ASN A 6 -1.61 11.31 41.90
CA ASN A 6 -1.88 9.90 42.19
C ASN A 6 -3.26 9.37 41.79
N ASP A 7 -4.15 10.17 41.21
CA ASP A 7 -5.51 9.71 40.87
C ASP A 7 -5.96 10.14 39.47
N LEU A 8 -5.17 9.84 38.43
CA LEU A 8 -5.79 9.60 37.13
C LEU A 8 -6.20 8.13 37.11
N GLU A 9 -7.47 7.87 37.45
CA GLU A 9 -8.13 6.61 37.12
C GLU A 9 -7.74 6.22 35.69
N ARG A 10 -7.21 5.01 35.50
CA ARG A 10 -6.97 4.48 34.15
C ARG A 10 -8.25 4.71 33.35
N PRO A 11 -8.22 5.43 32.21
CA PRO A 11 -9.41 5.57 31.40
C PRO A 11 -9.91 4.16 31.12
N SER A 12 -11.18 3.92 31.46
CA SER A 12 -11.85 2.66 31.18
C SER A 12 -11.52 2.28 29.73
N THR A 13 -10.87 1.13 29.57
CA THR A 13 -10.42 0.67 28.26
C THR A 13 -11.66 0.41 27.42
N CYS A 14 -12.04 1.41 26.62
CA CYS A 14 -13.11 1.26 25.64
C CYS A 14 -12.61 0.27 24.59
N GLU A 15 -13.12 -0.96 24.63
CA GLU A 15 -12.76 -1.97 23.65
C GLU A 15 -13.31 -1.56 22.28
N TRP A 16 -12.54 -1.79 21.22
CA TRP A 16 -12.95 -1.47 19.85
C TRP A 16 -14.30 -2.10 19.48
N SER A 17 -14.55 -3.33 19.94
CA SER A 17 -15.79 -4.09 19.77
C SER A 17 -17.01 -3.47 20.45
N SER A 18 -16.80 -2.58 21.44
CA SER A 18 -17.88 -1.89 22.14
C SER A 18 -18.36 -0.63 21.42
N LEU A 19 -17.61 -0.14 20.43
CA LEU A 19 -18.06 0.98 19.60
C LEU A 19 -19.20 0.55 18.67
N PRO A 20 -20.25 1.37 18.52
CA PRO A 20 -21.21 1.21 17.43
C PRO A 20 -20.52 1.15 16.07
N VAL A 21 -21.03 0.29 15.19
CA VAL A 21 -20.49 0.09 13.83
C VAL A 21 -20.36 1.39 13.05
N GLN A 22 -21.28 2.35 13.25
CA GLN A 22 -21.21 3.67 12.61
C GLN A 22 -19.96 4.44 13.01
N LEU A 23 -19.56 4.40 14.29
CA LEU A 23 -18.36 5.07 14.76
C LEU A 23 -17.09 4.36 14.25
N GLN A 24 -17.09 3.02 14.23
CA GLN A 24 -15.99 2.24 13.64
C GLN A 24 -15.78 2.62 12.17
N LEU A 25 -16.87 2.68 11.38
CA LEU A 25 -16.83 3.09 9.98
C LEU A 25 -16.40 4.54 9.79
N GLN A 26 -16.81 5.46 10.67
CA GLN A 26 -16.34 6.85 10.63
C GLN A 26 -14.83 6.95 10.91
N ILE A 27 -14.33 6.18 11.88
CA ILE A 27 -12.90 6.10 12.18
C ILE A 27 -12.14 5.52 10.98
N PHE A 28 -12.63 4.45 10.38
CA PHE A 28 -12.05 3.88 9.17
C PHE A 28 -12.03 4.87 8.00
N GLY A 29 -13.12 5.60 7.79
CA GLY A 29 -13.20 6.67 6.79
C GLY A 29 -12.14 7.75 7.02
N TYR A 30 -12.05 8.24 8.26
CA TYR A 30 -11.06 9.24 8.66
C TYR A 30 -9.61 8.77 8.46
N VAL A 31 -9.31 7.53 8.87
CA VAL A 31 -7.98 6.93 8.68
C VAL A 31 -7.67 6.78 7.19
N ALA A 32 -8.61 6.27 6.39
CA ALA A 32 -8.42 6.10 4.95
C ALA A 32 -8.17 7.44 4.24
N GLU A 33 -8.88 8.50 4.64
CA GLU A 33 -8.70 9.85 4.10
C GLU A 33 -7.33 10.43 4.44
N LYS A 34 -6.90 10.33 5.71
CA LYS A 34 -5.57 10.77 6.16
C LYS A 34 -4.43 10.06 5.41
N GLN A 35 -4.63 8.77 5.13
CA GLN A 35 -3.62 7.94 4.48
C GLN A 35 -3.73 7.92 2.94
N LYS A 36 -4.69 8.64 2.34
CA LYS A 36 -4.92 8.64 0.88
C LYS A 36 -3.69 9.02 0.07
N TYR A 37 -2.84 9.89 0.62
CA TYR A 37 -1.59 10.34 -0.02
C TYR A 37 -0.38 9.45 0.30
N ARG A 38 -0.54 8.46 1.18
CA ARG A 38 0.52 7.56 1.64
C ARG A 38 0.10 6.11 1.45
N ALA A 39 0.18 5.63 0.22
CA ALA A 39 -0.22 4.26 -0.15
C ALA A 39 0.45 3.16 0.70
N ALA A 40 1.68 3.39 1.17
CA ALA A 40 2.40 2.47 2.05
C ALA A 40 1.74 2.31 3.44
N ASP A 41 1.00 3.32 3.90
CA ASP A 41 0.43 3.34 5.24
C ASP A 41 -0.93 2.61 5.32
N LEU A 42 -1.69 2.58 4.22
CA LEU A 42 -2.93 1.77 4.13
C LEU A 42 -2.66 0.27 4.26
N GLY A 43 -1.50 -0.20 3.76
CA GLY A 43 -1.08 -1.60 3.90
C GLY A 43 -0.87 -2.00 5.36
N ARG A 44 -0.44 -1.07 6.23
CA ARG A 44 -0.25 -1.34 7.66
C ARG A 44 -1.58 -1.44 8.40
N CYS A 45 -2.55 -0.61 8.02
CA CYS A 45 -3.90 -0.67 8.58
C CYS A 45 -4.56 -2.03 8.35
N ALA A 46 -4.35 -2.64 7.17
CA ALA A 46 -4.89 -3.97 6.87
C ALA A 46 -4.31 -5.11 7.73
N CYS A 47 -3.25 -4.87 8.50
CA CYS A 47 -2.61 -5.88 9.36
C CYS A 47 -3.10 -5.84 10.82
N VAL A 48 -4.01 -4.93 11.19
CA VAL A 48 -4.42 -4.71 12.59
C VAL A 48 -5.34 -5.82 13.09
N SER A 49 -6.38 -6.15 12.33
CA SER A 49 -7.36 -7.21 12.62
C SER A 49 -8.06 -7.64 11.33
N SER A 50 -8.85 -8.71 11.37
CA SER A 50 -9.66 -9.16 10.22
C SER A 50 -10.62 -8.07 9.73
N GLU A 51 -11.28 -7.38 10.66
CA GLU A 51 -12.21 -6.28 10.34
C GLU A 51 -11.50 -5.13 9.60
N TRP A 52 -10.33 -4.74 10.09
CA TRP A 52 -9.52 -3.72 9.42
C TRP A 52 -9.02 -4.22 8.06
N GLN A 53 -8.59 -5.47 7.98
CA GLN A 53 -8.18 -6.08 6.72
C GLN A 53 -9.29 -5.98 5.68
N ASP A 54 -10.52 -6.38 6.02
CA ASP A 54 -11.67 -6.37 5.11
C ASP A 54 -12.04 -4.97 4.61
N TYR A 55 -11.88 -3.95 5.47
CA TYR A 55 -12.10 -2.56 5.08
C TYR A 55 -10.96 -2.02 4.21
N PHE A 56 -9.72 -2.14 4.67
CA PHE A 56 -8.56 -1.49 4.05
C PHE A 56 -8.06 -2.20 2.78
N GLU A 57 -8.26 -3.52 2.64
CA GLU A 57 -7.86 -4.25 1.43
C GLU A 57 -8.57 -3.76 0.17
N LYS A 58 -9.79 -3.23 0.30
CA LYS A 58 -10.52 -2.61 -0.82
C LYS A 58 -9.77 -1.41 -1.42
N PHE A 59 -8.98 -0.71 -0.61
CA PHE A 59 -8.19 0.43 -1.04
C PHE A 59 -6.81 0.00 -1.54
N THR A 60 -6.14 -0.91 -0.81
CA THR A 60 -4.79 -1.36 -1.17
C THR A 60 -4.78 -2.19 -2.45
N PHE A 61 -5.78 -3.04 -2.67
CA PHE A 61 -5.95 -3.80 -3.92
C PHE A 61 -6.65 -3.00 -5.02
N GLY A 62 -7.25 -1.86 -4.70
CA GLY A 62 -7.99 -1.01 -5.64
C GLY A 62 -7.18 -0.59 -6.86
N ARG A 63 -5.89 -0.28 -6.67
CA ARG A 63 -4.96 0.12 -7.73
C ARG A 63 -3.59 -0.47 -7.48
N LEU A 64 -3.18 -1.40 -8.34
CA LEU A 64 -1.92 -2.12 -8.21
C LEU A 64 -0.97 -1.76 -9.35
N LEU A 65 0.26 -1.41 -8.97
CA LEU A 65 1.41 -1.37 -9.85
C LEU A 65 2.34 -2.50 -9.42
N ILE A 66 2.55 -3.47 -10.30
CA ILE A 66 3.28 -4.70 -9.99
C ILE A 66 4.48 -4.78 -10.90
N ASP A 67 5.68 -4.96 -10.34
CA ASP A 67 6.87 -5.27 -11.14
C ASP A 67 6.84 -6.74 -11.58
N ASN A 68 7.47 -7.07 -12.72
CA ASN A 68 7.56 -8.48 -13.19
C ASN A 68 8.10 -9.45 -12.11
N SER A 69 9.06 -8.99 -11.28
CA SER A 69 9.61 -9.78 -10.17
C SER A 69 8.60 -10.07 -9.04
N GLN A 70 7.48 -9.34 -8.99
CA GLN A 70 6.46 -9.46 -7.95
C GLN A 70 5.27 -10.35 -8.36
N LEU A 71 5.22 -10.86 -9.59
CA LEU A 71 4.13 -11.70 -10.08
C LEU A 71 3.88 -12.94 -9.21
N GLY A 72 4.95 -13.59 -8.75
CA GLY A 72 4.84 -14.74 -7.84
C GLY A 72 4.18 -14.36 -6.51
N ARG A 73 4.54 -13.20 -5.94
CA ARG A 73 3.93 -12.69 -4.70
C ARG A 73 2.48 -12.30 -4.94
N PHE A 74 2.19 -11.62 -6.05
CA PHE A 74 0.83 -11.26 -6.45
C PHE A 74 -0.07 -12.50 -6.52
N SER A 75 0.39 -13.55 -7.20
CA SER A 75 -0.34 -14.82 -7.30
C SER A 75 -0.59 -15.45 -5.92
N LYS A 76 0.34 -15.36 -4.97
CA LYS A 76 0.16 -15.91 -3.62
C LYS A 76 -0.89 -15.14 -2.81
N VAL A 77 -0.98 -13.81 -3.00
CA VAL A 77 -1.90 -12.96 -2.23
C VAL A 77 -3.28 -12.83 -2.86
N THR A 78 -3.54 -13.45 -4.01
CA THR A 78 -4.80 -13.39 -4.76
C THR A 78 -5.38 -14.75 -5.16
N LYS A 79 -4.83 -15.87 -4.64
CA LYS A 79 -5.34 -17.23 -4.88
C LYS A 79 -5.88 -17.87 -3.60
N GLY A 80 -6.64 -18.95 -3.75
CA GLY A 80 -7.22 -19.72 -2.64
C GLY A 80 -8.24 -18.89 -1.85
N GLU A 81 -8.16 -18.96 -0.52
CA GLU A 81 -9.01 -18.20 0.41
C GLU A 81 -8.94 -16.67 0.18
N LYS A 82 -7.87 -16.20 -0.47
CA LYS A 82 -7.61 -14.79 -0.76
C LYS A 82 -8.08 -14.35 -2.15
N ALA A 83 -8.76 -15.23 -2.90
CA ALA A 83 -9.27 -14.93 -4.24
C ALA A 83 -10.24 -13.73 -4.27
N MET A 84 -10.95 -13.48 -3.17
CA MET A 84 -11.84 -12.32 -3.03
C MET A 84 -11.14 -10.98 -3.27
N ARG A 85 -9.82 -10.90 -3.04
CA ARG A 85 -9.03 -9.68 -3.30
C ARG A 85 -8.98 -9.28 -4.76
N LEU A 86 -9.18 -10.24 -5.68
CA LEU A 86 -9.27 -9.95 -7.12
C LEU A 86 -10.48 -9.06 -7.43
N LEU A 87 -11.58 -9.20 -6.68
CA LEU A 87 -12.79 -8.39 -6.86
C LEU A 87 -12.59 -6.92 -6.47
N TYR A 88 -11.57 -6.62 -5.66
CA TYR A 88 -11.25 -5.27 -5.25
C TYR A 88 -10.40 -4.52 -6.29
N ILE A 89 -9.79 -5.23 -7.24
CA ILE A 89 -8.88 -4.65 -8.22
C ILE A 89 -9.68 -3.87 -9.27
N ARG A 90 -9.53 -2.55 -9.27
CA ARG A 90 -10.09 -1.67 -10.31
C ARG A 90 -9.07 -1.33 -11.39
N TYR A 91 -7.79 -1.23 -11.00
CA TYR A 91 -6.70 -0.89 -11.90
C TYR A 91 -5.49 -1.78 -11.63
N LEU A 92 -4.98 -2.42 -12.68
CA LEU A 92 -3.79 -3.26 -12.62
C LEU A 92 -2.80 -2.81 -13.70
N CYS A 93 -1.59 -2.47 -13.29
CA CYS A 93 -0.50 -2.13 -14.18
C CYS A 93 0.70 -3.05 -13.90
N LEU A 94 1.18 -3.74 -14.94
CA LEU A 94 2.39 -4.54 -14.90
C LEU A 94 3.55 -3.72 -15.44
N ARG A 95 4.58 -3.52 -14.62
CA ARG A 95 5.85 -2.90 -15.01
C ARG A 95 6.88 -3.98 -15.28
N ILE A 96 7.25 -4.12 -16.55
CA ILE A 96 8.33 -5.01 -16.97
C ILE A 96 9.63 -4.20 -16.92
N LYS A 97 10.54 -4.55 -16.00
CA LYS A 97 11.90 -4.01 -15.99
C LYS A 97 12.71 -4.77 -17.03
N LEU A 98 13.07 -4.06 -18.10
CA LEU A 98 14.01 -4.57 -19.10
C LEU A 98 15.42 -4.54 -18.52
N HIS A 99 16.27 -5.44 -18.98
CA HIS A 99 17.69 -5.34 -18.69
C HIS A 99 18.27 -4.09 -19.34
N ASN A 100 19.35 -3.59 -18.75
CA ASN A 100 20.17 -2.59 -19.43
C ASN A 100 20.66 -3.22 -20.73
N TYR A 101 20.42 -2.54 -21.84
CA TYR A 101 20.96 -2.96 -23.12
C TYR A 101 22.40 -2.48 -23.17
N ASP A 102 23.34 -3.42 -23.28
CA ASP A 102 24.71 -3.11 -23.67
C ASP A 102 24.65 -2.67 -25.13
N TYR A 103 24.64 -1.36 -25.36
CA TYR A 103 24.69 -0.78 -26.70
C TYR A 103 26.06 -0.14 -26.92
N PRO A 104 27.10 -0.95 -27.24
CA PRO A 104 28.47 -0.48 -27.40
C PRO A 104 28.65 0.54 -28.55
N GLU A 105 27.62 0.73 -29.37
CA GLU A 105 27.59 1.71 -30.44
C GLU A 105 27.30 3.15 -29.96
N CYS A 106 26.72 3.35 -28.77
CA CYS A 106 26.50 4.68 -28.19
C CYS A 106 27.74 5.29 -27.52
N ASP A 107 28.70 4.47 -27.10
CA ASP A 107 29.96 4.92 -26.50
C ASP A 107 31.03 5.27 -27.53
N LYS A 108 30.72 5.10 -28.82
CA LYS A 108 31.55 5.65 -29.88
C LYS A 108 31.43 7.17 -29.79
N THR A 109 32.51 7.83 -29.39
CA THR A 109 32.70 9.27 -29.63
C THR A 109 32.31 9.49 -31.08
N LYS A 110 31.26 10.29 -31.32
CA LYS A 110 30.94 10.74 -32.67
C LYS A 110 32.23 11.41 -33.16
N SER A 111 33.00 10.72 -33.99
CA SER A 111 33.99 11.40 -34.79
C SER A 111 33.18 12.43 -35.55
N HIS A 112 33.47 13.71 -35.36
CA HIS A 112 33.03 14.72 -36.29
C HIS A 112 33.58 14.27 -37.64
N ALA A 113 32.78 13.52 -38.41
CA ALA A 113 33.01 13.37 -39.81
C ALA A 113 32.84 14.78 -40.34
N THR A 114 33.96 15.42 -40.65
CA THR A 114 33.99 16.56 -41.55
C THR A 114 33.21 16.10 -42.78
N ILE A 115 32.01 16.64 -42.96
CA ILE A 115 31.32 16.58 -44.24
C ILE A 115 32.09 17.58 -45.09
N ASP A 116 33.07 17.08 -45.84
CA ASP A 116 33.69 17.85 -46.92
C ASP A 116 32.62 18.01 -48.02
N TRP A 117 32.24 19.27 -48.26
CA TRP A 117 31.47 19.70 -49.43
C TRP A 117 32.42 19.97 -50.59
#